data_AF-A0A841PPR8-F1
#
_entry.id   AF-A0A841PPR8-F1
#
_cell.length_a   1.000
_cell.length_b   1.000
_cell.length_c   1.000
_cell.angle_alpha   90.00
_cell.angle_beta   90.00
_cell.angle_gamma   90.00
#
_symmetry.space_group_name_H-M   'P 1'
#
loop_
_entity.id
_entity.type
_entity.pdbx_description
1 polymer ?
#
loop_
_entity_poly.entity_id
_entity_poly.type
_entity_poly.pdbx_seq_one_letter_code
_entity_poly.pdbx_strand_id
1 'polypeptide(L)'
;MVNMMMTMALAMVFGLSLGFSIGIVLHGHLLYSTLFSIILAGITGFILGIRLHVVASIEGLFSGIMAGMMGAMVVEMLTISEGAALLLISLLLLMGTTMFCIRHVLQETFSTFVQKYDYVLLVATCMLMLLTFWTFPFSSMENQPSSQHEENHHMIE
;
A
#
# COMPACT_ATOMS: atom_id res chain seq x y z
N MET A 1 -2.85 -8.62 -22.72
CA MET A 1 -3.71 -8.63 -21.51
C MET A 1 -2.90 -8.69 -20.25
N VAL A 2 -1.89 -9.57 -20.13
CA VAL A 2 -1.02 -9.66 -18.95
C VAL A 2 -0.44 -8.31 -18.55
N ASN A 3 0.12 -7.54 -19.50
CA ASN A 3 0.71 -6.23 -19.21
C ASN A 3 -0.27 -5.23 -18.57
N MET A 4 -1.56 -5.27 -18.94
CA MET A 4 -2.62 -4.41 -18.35
C MET A 4 -2.88 -4.77 -16.89
N MET A 5 -3.01 -6.07 -16.61
CA MET A 5 -3.19 -6.56 -15.25
C MET A 5 -1.97 -6.24 -14.36
N MET A 6 -0.76 -6.39 -14.90
CA MET A 6 0.46 -6.04 -14.17
C MET A 6 0.56 -4.54 -13.88
N THR A 7 0.17 -3.68 -14.83
CA THR A 7 0.15 -2.22 -14.61
C THR A 7 -0.87 -1.80 -13.59
N MET A 8 -2.06 -2.40 -13.61
CA MET A 8 -3.11 -2.15 -12.62
C MET A 8 -2.63 -2.55 -11.22
N ALA A 9 -2.08 -3.76 -11.07
CA ALA A 9 -1.60 -4.26 -9.79
C ALA A 9 -0.48 -3.36 -9.22
N LEU A 10 0.52 -3.01 -10.04
CA LEU A 10 1.59 -2.11 -9.61
C LEU A 10 1.07 -0.73 -9.24
N ALA A 11 0.21 -0.14 -10.08
CA ALA A 11 -0.33 1.20 -9.84
C ALA A 11 -1.19 1.26 -8.57
N MET A 12 -1.99 0.22 -8.27
CA MET A 12 -2.78 0.18 -7.04
C MET A 12 -1.91 0.10 -5.79
N VAL A 13 -0.93 -0.81 -5.77
CA VAL A 13 -0.13 -0.99 -4.55
C VAL A 13 0.82 0.20 -4.33
N PHE A 14 1.29 0.82 -5.41
CA PHE A 14 2.06 2.07 -5.36
C PHE A 14 1.16 3.23 -4.87
N GLY A 15 -0.06 3.33 -5.43
CA GLY A 15 -1.05 4.33 -5.04
C GLY A 15 -1.47 4.22 -3.57
N LEU A 16 -1.72 3.01 -3.07
CA LEU A 16 -2.00 2.76 -1.64
C LEU A 16 -0.83 3.19 -0.75
N SER A 17 0.40 2.84 -1.12
CA SER A 17 1.58 3.19 -0.33
C SER A 17 1.82 4.70 -0.27
N LEU A 18 1.59 5.41 -1.37
CA LEU A 18 1.63 6.87 -1.39
C LEU A 18 0.49 7.47 -0.58
N GLY A 19 -0.73 6.96 -0.72
CA GLY A 19 -1.90 7.42 0.02
C GLY A 19 -1.72 7.26 1.54
N PHE A 20 -1.17 6.14 1.99
CA PHE A 20 -0.82 5.94 3.39
C PHE A 20 0.28 6.89 3.85
N SER A 21 1.34 7.07 3.06
CA SER A 21 2.42 8.00 3.40
C SER A 21 1.92 9.44 3.57
N ILE A 22 1.04 9.90 2.67
CA ILE A 22 0.49 11.26 2.69
C ILE A 22 -0.54 11.41 3.81
N GLY A 23 -1.38 10.40 4.03
CA GLY A 23 -2.38 10.37 5.10
C GLY A 23 -1.80 10.41 6.52
N ILE A 24 -0.59 9.87 6.72
CA ILE A 24 0.09 9.98 8.03
C ILE A 24 0.63 11.41 8.23
N VAL A 25 1.19 12.04 7.18
CA VAL A 25 1.83 13.35 7.30
C VAL A 25 0.81 14.49 7.43
N LEU A 26 -0.33 14.40 6.76
CA LEU A 26 -1.37 15.45 6.72
C LEU A 26 -2.59 15.17 7.62
N HIS A 27 -2.39 14.35 8.65
CA HIS A 27 -3.46 13.91 9.55
C HIS A 27 -4.30 15.08 10.08
N GLY A 28 -5.62 15.03 9.90
CA GLY A 28 -6.56 16.05 10.37
C GLY A 28 -7.12 16.97 9.28
N HIS A 29 -6.67 16.84 8.02
CA HIS A 29 -7.22 17.61 6.90
C HIS A 29 -7.49 16.71 5.67
N LEU A 30 -8.54 15.89 5.78
CA LEU A 30 -8.96 14.85 4.82
C LEU A 30 -8.95 15.32 3.35
N LEU A 31 -9.48 16.52 3.08
CA LEU A 31 -9.51 17.07 1.72
C LEU A 31 -8.10 17.30 1.16
N TYR A 32 -7.19 17.89 1.94
CA TYR A 32 -5.83 18.18 1.48
C TYR A 32 -5.00 16.91 1.30
N SER A 33 -5.13 15.97 2.23
CA SER A 33 -4.49 14.66 2.19
C SER A 33 -4.91 13.88 0.92
N THR A 34 -6.21 13.85 0.64
CA THR A 34 -6.75 13.15 -0.54
C THR A 34 -6.34 13.82 -1.85
N LEU A 35 -6.39 15.15 -1.92
CA LEU A 35 -6.06 15.89 -3.15
C LEU A 35 -4.58 15.72 -3.53
N PHE A 36 -3.69 15.77 -2.54
CA PHE A 36 -2.26 15.51 -2.74
C PHE A 36 -2.00 14.05 -3.10
N SER A 37 -2.70 13.12 -2.46
CA SER A 37 -2.61 11.69 -2.79
C SER A 37 -3.06 11.37 -4.21
N ILE A 38 -4.17 11.94 -4.68
CA ILE A 38 -4.67 11.70 -6.04
C ILE A 38 -3.66 12.19 -7.08
N ILE A 39 -3.08 13.38 -6.89
CA ILE A 39 -2.10 13.95 -7.82
C ILE A 39 -0.86 13.08 -7.86
N LEU A 40 -0.27 12.76 -6.71
CA LEU A 40 0.95 11.96 -6.66
C LEU A 40 0.71 10.54 -7.15
N ALA A 41 -0.32 9.84 -6.64
CA ALA A 41 -0.63 8.48 -7.03
C ALA A 41 -0.97 8.37 -8.53
N GLY A 42 -1.74 9.32 -9.06
CA GLY A 42 -2.06 9.40 -10.49
C GLY A 42 -0.83 9.60 -11.36
N ILE A 43 0.06 10.54 -11.01
CA ILE A 43 1.32 10.77 -11.75
C ILE A 43 2.18 9.51 -11.73
N THR A 44 2.36 8.86 -10.58
CA THR A 44 3.14 7.62 -10.51
C THR A 44 2.49 6.46 -11.26
N GLY A 45 1.16 6.33 -11.21
CA GLY A 45 0.42 5.31 -11.99
C GLY A 45 0.56 5.51 -13.49
N PHE A 46 0.56 6.76 -13.95
CA PHE A 46 0.80 7.11 -15.35
C PHE A 46 2.24 6.80 -15.79
N ILE A 47 3.24 7.17 -14.98
CA ILE A 47 4.66 6.88 -15.25
C ILE A 47 4.93 5.37 -15.28
N LEU A 48 4.28 4.59 -14.40
CA LEU A 48 4.40 3.13 -14.41
C LEU A 48 3.82 2.52 -15.69
N GLY A 49 2.68 3.02 -16.17
CA GLY A 49 2.02 2.46 -17.35
C GLY A 49 2.59 2.92 -18.70
N ILE A 50 3.23 4.09 -18.77
CA ILE A 50 3.83 4.61 -20.02
C ILE A 50 4.92 3.68 -20.58
N ARG A 51 5.57 2.90 -19.71
CA ARG A 51 6.62 1.95 -20.08
C ARG A 51 6.10 0.74 -20.86
N LEU A 52 4.80 0.44 -20.78
CA LEU A 52 4.22 -0.79 -21.34
C LEU A 52 3.33 -0.50 -22.55
N HIS A 53 2.34 0.39 -22.42
CA HIS A 53 1.48 0.82 -23.54
C HIS A 53 0.59 2.02 -23.15
N VAL A 54 0.10 2.79 -24.13
CA VAL A 54 -0.80 3.95 -23.89
C VAL A 54 -2.07 3.53 -23.15
N VAL A 55 -2.71 2.42 -23.54
CA VAL A 55 -3.93 1.94 -22.88
C VAL A 55 -3.66 1.50 -21.43
N ALA A 56 -2.50 0.88 -21.18
CA ALA A 56 -2.08 0.46 -19.84
C ALA A 56 -1.75 1.67 -18.94
N SER A 57 -1.29 2.79 -19.51
CA SER A 57 -1.05 4.04 -18.77
C SER A 57 -2.33 4.70 -18.26
N ILE A 58 -3.43 4.60 -19.02
CA ILE A 58 -4.72 5.16 -18.63
C ILE A 58 -5.34 4.30 -17.52
N GLU A 59 -5.28 2.97 -17.63
CA GLU A 59 -5.70 2.07 -16.55
C GLU A 59 -4.87 2.30 -15.29
N GLY A 60 -3.55 2.37 -15.41
CA GLY A 60 -2.65 2.65 -14.28
C GLY A 60 -2.95 3.97 -13.60
N LEU A 61 -3.23 5.04 -14.36
CA LEU A 61 -3.62 6.34 -13.82
C LEU A 61 -4.91 6.24 -13.00
N PHE A 62 -5.99 5.72 -13.58
CA PHE A 62 -7.29 5.62 -12.90
C PHE A 62 -7.23 4.71 -11.66
N SER A 63 -6.54 3.59 -11.81
CA SER A 63 -6.37 2.59 -10.74
C SER A 63 -5.50 3.14 -9.60
N GLY A 64 -4.43 3.87 -9.92
CA GLY A 64 -3.59 4.54 -8.93
C GLY A 64 -4.33 5.66 -8.19
N ILE A 65 -5.13 6.47 -8.89
CA ILE A 65 -5.98 7.51 -8.27
C ILE A 65 -6.96 6.88 -7.28
N MET A 66 -7.66 5.82 -7.70
CA MET A 66 -8.62 5.11 -6.85
C MET A 66 -7.94 4.54 -5.59
N ALA A 67 -6.80 3.89 -5.78
CA ALA A 67 -6.01 3.32 -4.69
C ALA A 67 -5.47 4.40 -3.72
N GLY A 68 -4.95 5.51 -4.23
CA GLY A 68 -4.45 6.62 -3.41
C GLY A 68 -5.55 7.29 -2.60
N MET A 69 -6.72 7.52 -3.21
CA MET A 69 -7.88 8.07 -2.52
C MET A 69 -8.33 7.16 -1.36
N MET A 70 -8.44 5.86 -1.62
CA MET A 70 -8.78 4.89 -0.59
C MET A 70 -7.71 4.84 0.51
N GLY A 71 -6.42 4.89 0.14
CA GLY A 71 -5.31 4.86 1.08
C GLY A 71 -5.34 6.03 2.06
N ALA A 72 -5.42 7.26 1.53
CA ALA A 72 -5.48 8.47 2.35
C ALA A 72 -6.71 8.46 3.30
N MET A 73 -7.87 8.04 2.79
CA MET A 73 -9.10 7.97 3.59
C MET A 73 -9.01 6.96 4.73
N VAL A 74 -8.42 5.77 4.50
CA VAL A 74 -8.29 4.74 5.54
C VAL A 74 -7.38 5.20 6.68
N VAL A 75 -6.28 5.88 6.37
CA VAL A 75 -5.34 6.35 7.40
C VAL A 75 -5.92 7.48 8.24
N GLU A 76 -6.68 8.41 7.65
CA GLU A 76 -7.34 9.49 8.42
C GLU A 76 -8.36 8.98 9.44
N MET A 77 -8.96 7.81 9.18
CA MET A 77 -9.93 7.20 10.11
C MET A 77 -9.25 6.37 11.20
N LEU A 78 -7.94 6.12 11.10
CA LEU A 78 -7.17 5.27 12.01
C LEU A 78 -6.24 6.10 12.88
N THR A 79 -5.84 5.55 14.03
CA THR A 79 -4.81 6.16 14.87
C THR A 79 -3.46 6.13 14.15
N ILE A 80 -2.57 7.09 14.43
CA ILE A 80 -1.23 7.18 13.82
C ILE A 80 -0.44 5.86 13.91
N SER A 81 -0.55 5.14 15.03
CA SER A 81 0.08 3.83 15.22
C SER A 81 -0.43 2.77 14.24
N GLU A 82 -1.75 2.70 14.06
CA GLU A 82 -2.42 1.77 13.14
C GLU A 82 -2.13 2.13 11.67
N GLY A 83 -2.12 3.42 11.34
CA GLY A 83 -1.75 3.92 10.02
C GLY A 83 -0.32 3.55 9.62
N ALA A 84 0.63 3.61 10.57
CA ALA A 84 2.01 3.21 10.34
C ALA A 84 2.15 1.70 10.07
N ALA A 85 1.35 0.86 10.75
CA ALA A 85 1.29 -0.57 10.47
C ALA A 85 0.74 -0.87 9.07
N LEU A 86 -0.33 -0.17 8.66
CA LEU A 86 -0.88 -0.29 7.30
C LEU A 86 0.10 0.16 6.20
N LEU A 87 0.85 1.24 6.42
CA LEU A 87 1.90 1.67 5.51
C LEU A 87 2.96 0.59 5.34
N LEU A 88 3.41 -0.04 6.43
CA LEU A 88 4.38 -1.12 6.36
C LEU A 88 3.83 -2.33 5.57
N ILE A 89 2.57 -2.71 5.80
CA ILE A 89 1.91 -3.79 5.05
C ILE A 89 1.79 -3.43 3.57
N SER A 90 1.44 -2.20 3.22
CA SER A 90 1.36 -1.78 1.82
C SER A 90 2.72 -1.73 1.14
N LEU A 91 3.77 -1.30 1.85
CA LEU A 91 5.14 -1.28 1.34
C LEU A 91 5.67 -2.69 1.09
N LEU A 92 5.33 -3.61 1.98
CA LEU A 92 5.63 -5.03 1.85
C LEU A 92 4.90 -5.66 0.66
N LEU A 93 3.61 -5.37 0.50
CA LEU A 93 2.85 -5.72 -0.70
C LEU A 93 3.50 -5.12 -1.94
N LEU A 94 3.93 -3.85 -1.90
CA LEU A 94 4.56 -3.17 -3.03
C LEU A 94 5.84 -3.87 -3.46
N MET A 95 6.70 -4.20 -2.50
CA MET A 95 7.92 -4.96 -2.74
C MET A 95 7.60 -6.34 -3.33
N GLY A 96 6.62 -7.05 -2.77
CA GLY A 96 6.18 -8.36 -3.27
C GLY A 96 5.66 -8.31 -4.70
N THR A 97 4.74 -7.39 -5.00
CA THR A 97 4.15 -7.21 -6.34
C THR A 97 5.20 -6.75 -7.35
N THR A 98 6.11 -5.85 -6.97
CA THR A 98 7.20 -5.39 -7.84
C THR A 98 8.16 -6.53 -8.15
N MET A 99 8.55 -7.32 -7.15
CA MET A 99 9.38 -8.51 -7.33
C MET A 99 8.70 -9.52 -8.26
N PHE A 100 7.41 -9.82 -8.02
CA PHE A 100 6.62 -10.71 -8.88
C PHE A 100 6.56 -10.20 -10.33
N CYS A 101 6.39 -8.90 -10.52
CA CYS A 101 6.36 -8.29 -11.84
C CYS A 101 7.70 -8.38 -12.56
N ILE A 102 8.81 -8.12 -11.86
CA ILE A 102 10.16 -8.27 -12.40
C ILE A 102 10.41 -9.74 -12.77
N ARG A 103 10.01 -10.69 -11.91
CA ARG A 103 10.12 -12.13 -12.23
C ARG A 103 9.41 -12.49 -13.51
N HIS A 104 8.16 -12.07 -13.65
CA HIS A 104 7.35 -12.38 -14.82
C HIS A 104 8.00 -11.83 -16.10
N VAL A 105 8.45 -10.57 -16.09
CA VAL A 105 9.14 -9.96 -17.23
C VAL A 105 10.47 -10.68 -17.53
N LEU A 106 11.21 -11.07 -16.49
CA LEU A 106 12.49 -11.75 -16.64
C LEU A 106 12.34 -13.20 -17.12
N GLN A 107 11.29 -13.92 -16.71
CA GLN A 107 10.99 -15.27 -17.21
C GLN A 107 10.71 -15.28 -18.71
N GLU A 108 9.92 -14.32 -19.18
CA GLU A 108 9.64 -14.13 -20.60
C GLU A 108 10.92 -13.81 -21.40
N THR A 109 11.89 -13.13 -20.78
CA THR A 109 13.12 -12.69 -21.47
C THR A 109 14.26 -13.71 -21.39
N PHE A 110 14.42 -14.42 -20.26
CA PHE A 110 15.59 -15.28 -19.96
C PHE A 110 15.19 -16.54 -19.15
N SER A 111 14.47 -17.47 -19.77
CA SER A 111 13.85 -18.61 -19.04
C SER A 111 14.84 -19.52 -18.29
N THR A 112 16.08 -19.67 -18.77
CA THR A 112 17.10 -20.57 -18.18
C THR A 112 17.75 -20.04 -16.90
N PHE A 113 17.86 -18.72 -16.73
CA PHE A 113 18.46 -18.12 -15.52
C PHE A 113 17.47 -17.98 -14.36
N VAL A 114 16.19 -17.82 -14.67
CA VAL A 114 15.17 -17.41 -13.69
C VAL A 114 14.65 -18.58 -12.84
N GLN A 115 14.70 -19.80 -13.37
CA GLN A 115 14.24 -21.01 -12.66
C GLN A 115 15.02 -21.27 -11.36
N LYS A 116 16.31 -20.93 -11.31
CA LYS A 116 17.15 -21.11 -10.13
C LYS A 116 16.90 -20.05 -9.05
N TYR A 117 16.59 -18.82 -9.46
CA TYR A 117 16.29 -17.71 -8.55
C TYR A 117 14.81 -17.63 -8.16
N ASP A 118 13.94 -18.52 -8.66
CA ASP A 118 12.50 -18.57 -8.30
C ASP A 118 12.26 -18.84 -6.85
N TYR A 119 12.80 -19.96 -6.42
CA TYR A 119 12.68 -20.36 -5.05
C TYR A 119 13.32 -19.34 -4.09
N VAL A 120 14.45 -18.75 -4.48
CA VAL A 120 15.16 -17.75 -3.66
C VAL A 120 14.34 -16.47 -3.50
N LEU A 121 13.74 -15.96 -4.57
CA LEU A 121 12.96 -14.72 -4.51
C LEU A 121 11.62 -14.92 -3.77
N LEU A 122 10.99 -16.08 -3.94
CA LEU A 122 9.77 -16.46 -3.22
C LEU A 122 10.02 -16.67 -1.72
N VAL A 123 11.15 -17.30 -1.37
CA VAL A 123 11.58 -17.41 0.03
C VAL A 123 11.90 -16.03 0.60
N ALA A 124 12.54 -15.15 -0.18
CA ALA A 124 12.85 -13.78 0.26
C ALA A 124 11.59 -12.94 0.54
N THR A 125 10.57 -12.98 -0.33
CA THR A 125 9.31 -12.28 -0.08
C THR A 125 8.55 -12.88 1.10
N CYS A 126 8.51 -14.21 1.24
CA CYS A 126 7.90 -14.89 2.38
C CYS A 126 8.62 -14.54 3.70
N MET A 127 9.94 -14.49 3.70
CA MET A 127 10.75 -14.06 4.84
C MET A 127 10.51 -12.59 5.19
N LEU A 128 10.37 -11.69 4.20
CA LEU A 128 10.03 -10.29 4.45
C LEU A 128 8.67 -10.17 5.14
N MET A 129 7.69 -10.99 4.74
CA MET A 129 6.35 -11.02 5.35
C MET A 129 6.35 -11.55 6.79
N LEU A 130 7.16 -12.57 7.07
CA LEU A 130 7.34 -13.08 8.42
C LEU A 130 8.10 -12.08 9.30
N LEU A 131 9.09 -11.38 8.75
CA LEU A 131 9.89 -10.39 9.49
C LEU A 131 9.06 -9.17 9.87
N THR A 132 8.18 -8.69 9.00
CA THR A 132 7.25 -7.61 9.33
C THR A 132 6.23 -8.04 10.38
N PHE A 133 5.70 -9.26 10.28
CA PHE A 133 4.82 -9.85 11.29
C PHE A 133 5.53 -10.05 12.65
N TRP A 134 6.83 -10.33 12.65
CA TRP A 134 7.62 -10.45 13.88
C TRP A 134 8.01 -9.10 14.47
N THR A 135 8.34 -8.13 13.62
CA THR A 135 8.72 -6.76 13.99
C THR A 135 7.56 -6.00 14.64
N PHE A 136 6.32 -6.26 14.20
CA PHE A 136 5.12 -5.75 14.83
C PHE A 136 4.51 -6.84 15.70
N PRO A 137 4.91 -6.94 16.98
CA PRO A 137 4.16 -7.74 17.92
C PRO A 137 2.75 -7.13 17.98
N PHE A 138 1.78 -7.82 17.37
CA PHE A 138 0.34 -7.57 17.47
C PHE A 138 -0.13 -7.34 18.94
N SER A 139 0.69 -7.71 19.92
CA SER A 139 0.53 -7.52 21.36
C SER A 139 0.43 -6.07 21.86
N SER A 140 0.75 -5.05 21.04
CA SER A 140 0.57 -3.65 21.47
C SER A 140 -0.85 -3.11 21.22
N MET A 141 -1.69 -3.76 20.41
CA MET A 141 -3.08 -3.34 20.20
C MET A 141 -4.02 -3.78 21.33
N GLU A 142 -3.69 -4.86 22.05
CA GLU A 142 -4.52 -5.38 23.15
C GLU A 142 -4.27 -4.68 24.49
N ASN A 143 -3.16 -3.92 24.63
CA ASN A 143 -2.81 -3.22 25.87
C ASN A 143 -3.26 -1.75 25.90
N GLN A 144 -4.35 -1.40 25.21
CA GLN A 144 -5.08 -0.18 25.54
C GLN A 144 -6.27 -0.60 26.41
N PRO A 145 -6.21 -0.43 27.75
CA PRO A 145 -7.37 -0.71 28.58
C PRO A 145 -8.50 0.19 28.09
N SER A 146 -9.59 -0.44 27.67
CA SER A 146 -10.90 0.19 27.60
C SER A 146 -11.20 0.77 28.98
N SER A 147 -10.94 2.05 29.18
CA SER A 147 -11.50 2.81 30.29
C SER A 147 -13.01 2.94 30.08
N GLN A 148 -13.74 1.87 30.42
CA GLN A 148 -15.02 1.93 31.13
C GLN A 148 -14.84 2.86 32.35
N HIS A 149 -15.76 3.67 32.86
CA HIS A 149 -17.16 4.00 32.63
C HIS A 149 -17.45 5.16 33.63
N GLU A 150 -18.44 6.02 33.36
CA GLU A 150 -19.08 6.96 34.31
C GLU A 150 -18.27 8.07 35.01
N GLU A 151 -18.49 9.33 34.60
CA GLU A 151 -18.71 10.47 35.52
C GLU A 151 -19.24 11.72 34.76
N ASN A 152 -20.47 11.67 34.23
CA ASN A 152 -21.33 12.87 34.16
C ASN A 152 -22.80 12.50 33.86
N HIS A 153 -23.42 11.71 34.73
CA HIS A 153 -24.84 11.91 35.01
C HIS A 153 -24.91 12.69 36.32
N HIS A 154 -25.73 13.75 36.34
CA HIS A 154 -26.01 14.66 37.46
C HIS A 154 -24.96 15.73 37.79
N MET A 155 -25.22 16.97 37.35
CA MET A 155 -25.28 18.22 38.15
C MET A 155 -25.48 19.38 37.14
N ILE A 156 -26.45 20.28 37.13
CA ILE A 156 -27.51 20.78 38.03
C ILE A 156 -28.43 21.63 37.12
N GLU A 157 -29.74 21.57 37.38
CA GLU A 157 -30.85 22.54 37.09
C GLU A 157 -30.90 23.33 35.77
#